data_AF-A0A3N5M435-F1
#
_entry.id   AF-A0A3N5M435-F1
#
_cell.length_a   1.000
_cell.length_b   1.000
_cell.length_c   1.000
_cell.angle_alpha   90.00
_cell.angle_beta   90.00
_cell.angle_gamma   90.00
#
_symmetry.space_group_name_H-M   'P 1'
#
loop_
_entity.id
_entity.type
_entity.pdbx_description
1 polymer ?
#
loop_
_entity_poly.entity_id
_entity_poly.type
_entity_poly.pdbx_seq_one_letter_code
_entity_poly.pdbx_strand_id
1 'polypeptide(L)'
;LVAEIEKLPPGEERVGAYIAGLRTIAEDVDAYRAFFAIAPHALRDPDLRPRMAALYTWYREVTLQACGVTLPDDHSARRRLLATAGLVLAAIDGLALQVALDPGGVDDEYAFEVLRPAVQRALARDGGPGGAAETPTR
;
A
#
# COMPACT_ATOMS: atom_id res chain seq x y z
N LEU A 1 4.34 -7.62 9.78
CA LEU A 1 4.83 -7.13 8.47
C LEU A 1 5.55 -5.79 8.58
N VAL A 2 4.87 -4.68 8.86
CA VAL A 2 5.44 -3.32 8.82
C VAL A 2 6.69 -3.16 9.70
N ALA A 3 6.66 -3.62 10.96
CA ALA A 3 7.80 -3.51 11.88
C ALA A 3 9.08 -4.22 11.40
N GLU A 4 8.96 -5.28 10.59
CA GLU A 4 10.13 -5.98 10.03
C GLU A 4 10.69 -5.24 8.81
N ILE A 5 9.81 -4.70 7.96
CA ILE A 5 10.20 -3.90 6.79
C ILE A 5 10.85 -2.59 7.20
N GLU A 6 10.43 -2.00 8.32
CA GLU A 6 10.98 -0.75 8.83
C GLU A 6 12.47 -0.82 9.16
N LYS A 7 12.99 -2.02 9.40
CA LYS A 7 14.42 -2.28 9.63
C LYS A 7 15.26 -2.15 8.36
N LEU A 8 14.63 -2.23 7.18
CA LEU A 8 15.31 -2.05 5.90
C LEU A 8 15.50 -0.55 5.60
N PRO A 9 16.62 -0.17 4.97
CA PRO A 9 16.81 1.22 4.55
C PRO A 9 15.72 1.62 3.56
N PRO A 10 15.28 2.89 3.55
CA PRO A 10 14.41 3.40 2.49
C PRO A 10 15.01 3.07 1.12
N GLY A 11 14.23 2.48 0.21
CA GLY A 11 14.73 2.13 -1.11
C GLY A 11 13.88 1.10 -1.84
N GLU A 12 14.33 0.72 -3.03
CA GLU A 12 13.68 -0.30 -3.86
C GLU A 12 13.53 -1.64 -3.13
N GLU A 13 14.53 -2.03 -2.32
CA GLU A 13 14.52 -3.25 -1.52
C GLU A 13 13.38 -3.24 -0.50
N ARG A 14 13.22 -2.14 0.23
CA ARG A 14 12.16 -1.97 1.23
C ARG A 14 10.77 -1.99 0.59
N VAL A 15 10.59 -1.32 -0.55
CA VAL A 15 9.35 -1.40 -1.33
C VAL A 15 9.09 -2.84 -1.79
N GLY A 16 10.12 -3.54 -2.27
CA GLY A 16 10.03 -4.94 -2.68
C GLY A 16 9.58 -5.85 -1.54
N ALA A 17 10.15 -5.69 -0.34
CA ALA A 17 9.78 -6.43 0.85
C ALA A 17 8.34 -6.14 1.30
N TYR A 18 7.90 -4.88 1.18
CA TYR A 18 6.50 -4.52 1.45
C TYR A 18 5.54 -5.21 0.49
N ILE A 19 5.78 -5.14 -0.81
CA ILE A 19 4.93 -5.78 -1.82
C ILE A 19 4.89 -7.31 -1.64
N ALA A 20 6.02 -7.94 -1.34
CA ALA A 20 6.06 -9.37 -1.03
C ALA A 20 5.22 -9.73 0.21
N GLY A 21 5.29 -8.92 1.27
CA GLY A 21 4.46 -9.16 2.45
C GLY A 21 2.97 -8.91 2.24
N LEU A 22 2.61 -7.98 1.36
CA LEU A 22 1.22 -7.76 0.98
C LEU A 22 0.61 -8.95 0.27
N ARG A 23 1.39 -9.69 -0.52
CA ARG A 23 0.96 -10.97 -1.09
C ARG A 23 0.57 -11.96 0.00
N THR A 24 1.41 -12.15 1.01
CA THR A 24 1.09 -13.03 2.14
C THR A 24 -0.19 -12.63 2.87
N ILE A 25 -0.49 -11.33 2.95
CA ILE A 25 -1.76 -10.84 3.52
C ILE A 25 -2.92 -11.13 2.57
N ALA A 26 -2.75 -10.95 1.25
CA ALA A 26 -3.78 -11.24 0.26
C ALA A 26 -4.11 -12.75 0.15
N GLU A 27 -3.14 -13.62 0.42
CA GLU A 27 -3.30 -15.07 0.51
C GLU A 27 -4.02 -15.51 1.80
N ASP A 28 -4.14 -14.64 2.82
CA ASP A 28 -4.95 -14.91 4.03
C ASP A 28 -6.44 -14.70 3.74
N VAL A 29 -7.02 -15.72 3.11
CA VAL A 29 -8.42 -15.73 2.66
C VAL A 29 -9.40 -15.51 3.81
N ASP A 30 -9.12 -16.04 5.01
CA ASP A 30 -10.03 -15.90 6.15
C ASP A 30 -10.05 -14.47 6.70
N ALA A 31 -8.89 -13.82 6.79
CA ALA A 31 -8.80 -12.41 7.16
C ALA A 31 -9.54 -11.52 6.15
N TYR A 32 -9.35 -11.76 4.85
CA TYR A 32 -10.01 -10.97 3.81
C TYR A 32 -11.51 -11.24 3.70
N ARG A 33 -11.98 -12.48 3.93
CA ARG A 33 -13.41 -12.78 4.03
C ARG A 33 -14.10 -11.99 5.13
N ALA A 34 -13.46 -11.85 6.30
CA ALA A 34 -14.00 -11.03 7.38
C ALA A 34 -14.11 -9.56 6.96
N PHE A 35 -13.08 -9.02 6.28
CA PHE A 35 -13.12 -7.68 5.72
C PHE A 35 -14.26 -7.51 4.68
N PHE A 36 -14.41 -8.45 3.75
CA PHE A 36 -15.46 -8.42 2.72
C PHE A 36 -16.87 -8.66 3.28
N ALA A 37 -17.01 -9.25 4.45
CA ALA A 37 -18.29 -9.28 5.16
C ALA A 37 -18.66 -7.88 5.68
N ILE A 38 -17.69 -7.11 6.19
CA ILE A 38 -17.93 -5.80 6.83
C ILE A 38 -18.08 -4.67 5.80
N ALA A 39 -17.24 -4.64 4.77
CA ALA A 39 -17.18 -3.53 3.82
C ALA A 39 -18.54 -3.22 3.15
N PRO A 40 -19.33 -4.19 2.66
CA PRO A 40 -20.65 -3.94 2.10
C PRO A 40 -21.66 -3.39 3.11
N HIS A 41 -21.56 -3.76 4.39
CA HIS A 41 -22.38 -3.18 5.45
C HIS A 41 -22.01 -1.71 5.67
N ALA A 42 -20.71 -1.41 5.75
CA ALA A 42 -20.24 -0.03 5.91
C ALA A 42 -20.64 0.90 4.76
N LEU A 43 -20.79 0.39 3.54
CA LEU A 43 -21.30 1.19 2.41
C LEU A 43 -22.75 1.65 2.62
N ARG A 44 -23.55 0.85 3.33
CA ARG A 44 -24.98 1.10 3.58
C ARG A 44 -25.22 1.83 4.90
N ASP A 45 -24.29 1.74 5.83
CA ASP A 45 -24.36 2.33 7.17
C ASP A 45 -23.70 3.74 7.19
N PRO A 46 -24.48 4.82 7.43
CA PRO A 46 -23.95 6.18 7.44
C PRO A 46 -23.00 6.48 8.60
N ASP A 47 -23.08 5.74 9.71
CA ASP A 47 -22.23 5.92 10.89
C ASP A 47 -20.91 5.13 10.76
N LEU A 48 -20.95 4.00 10.05
CA LEU A 48 -19.77 3.18 9.80
C LEU A 48 -18.92 3.70 8.62
N ARG A 49 -19.55 4.31 7.61
CA ARG A 49 -18.86 4.88 6.44
C ARG A 49 -17.72 5.85 6.79
N PRO A 50 -17.88 6.86 7.67
CA PRO A 50 -16.79 7.77 8.03
C PRO A 50 -15.65 7.05 8.79
N ARG A 51 -15.96 6.00 9.56
CA ARG A 51 -14.94 5.20 10.26
C ARG A 51 -14.09 4.41 9.27
N MET A 52 -14.72 3.78 8.28
CA MET A 52 -14.00 3.11 7.18
C MET A 52 -13.17 4.11 6.36
N ALA A 53 -13.70 5.31 6.10
CA ALA A 53 -12.96 6.35 5.40
C ALA A 53 -11.70 6.78 6.19
N ALA A 54 -11.82 6.96 7.51
CA ALA A 54 -10.69 7.26 8.38
C ALA A 54 -9.66 6.12 8.41
N LEU A 55 -10.13 4.87 8.46
CA LEU A 55 -9.28 3.69 8.39
C LEU A 55 -8.45 3.65 7.09
N TYR A 56 -9.08 3.88 5.94
CA TYR A 56 -8.37 3.97 4.66
C TYR A 56 -7.40 5.15 4.59
N THR A 57 -7.73 6.29 5.20
CA THR A 57 -6.79 7.42 5.31
C THR A 57 -5.53 7.01 6.06
N TRP A 58 -5.70 6.37 7.21
CA TRP A 58 -4.58 5.86 8.00
C TRP A 58 -3.77 4.81 7.23
N TYR A 59 -4.41 3.85 6.55
CA TYR A 59 -3.69 2.82 5.78
C TYR A 59 -2.84 3.41 4.65
N ARG A 60 -3.28 4.49 3.99
CA ARG A 60 -2.45 5.15 2.96
C ARG A 60 -1.16 5.69 3.54
N GLU A 61 -1.20 6.26 4.74
CA GLU A 61 -0.01 6.75 5.44
C GLU A 61 0.90 5.59 5.85
N VAL A 62 0.32 4.51 6.40
CA VAL A 62 1.06 3.28 6.74
C VAL A 62 1.75 2.68 5.52
N THR A 63 1.08 2.63 4.36
CA THR A 63 1.68 2.15 3.11
C THR A 63 2.92 2.96 2.72
N LEU A 64 2.86 4.29 2.82
CA LEU A 64 4.01 5.15 2.51
C LEU A 64 5.14 4.97 3.53
N GLN A 65 4.81 4.93 4.82
CA GLN A 65 5.77 4.69 5.90
C GLN A 65 6.46 3.32 5.72
N ALA A 66 5.71 2.28 5.41
CA ALA A 66 6.25 0.94 5.17
C ALA A 66 7.22 0.95 3.97
N CYS A 67 6.95 1.75 2.94
CA CYS A 67 7.84 1.96 1.80
C CYS A 67 9.03 2.91 2.07
N GLY A 68 9.13 3.49 3.27
CA GLY A 68 10.20 4.43 3.62
C GLY A 68 10.00 5.83 3.04
N VAL A 69 8.77 6.18 2.70
CA VAL A 69 8.42 7.49 2.12
C VAL A 69 7.90 8.40 3.22
N THR A 70 8.53 9.58 3.35
CA THR A 70 8.04 10.66 4.22
C THR A 70 7.15 11.58 3.41
N LEU A 71 5.99 11.95 3.96
CA LEU A 71 5.09 12.90 3.31
C LEU A 71 5.73 14.30 3.28
N PRO A 72 5.86 14.93 2.10
CA PRO A 72 6.40 16.28 1.99
C PRO A 72 5.36 17.33 2.41
N ASP A 73 5.84 18.53 2.76
CA ASP A 73 4.99 19.70 3.01
C ASP A 73 4.35 20.23 1.72
N ASP A 74 4.96 19.98 0.56
CA ASP A 74 4.36 20.33 -0.73
C ASP A 74 3.03 19.59 -0.94
N HIS A 75 1.95 20.36 -1.00
CA HIS A 75 0.59 19.83 -1.10
C HIS A 75 0.38 18.98 -2.37
N SER A 76 1.03 19.34 -3.47
CA SER A 76 0.90 18.64 -4.75
C SER A 76 1.53 17.25 -4.70
N ALA A 77 2.77 17.16 -4.20
CA ALA A 77 3.50 15.91 -3.97
C ALA A 77 2.81 15.06 -2.91
N ARG A 78 2.37 15.64 -1.79
CA ARG A 78 1.60 14.94 -0.75
C ARG A 78 0.36 14.25 -1.32
N ARG A 79 -0.42 14.97 -2.14
CA ARG A 79 -1.61 14.41 -2.81
C ARG A 79 -1.27 13.27 -3.76
N ARG A 80 -0.19 13.37 -4.53
CA ARG A 80 0.26 12.29 -5.43
C ARG A 80 0.65 11.04 -4.66
N LEU A 81 1.46 11.17 -3.61
CA LEU A 81 1.90 10.03 -2.80
C LEU A 81 0.72 9.31 -2.14
N LEU A 82 -0.23 10.05 -1.56
CA LEU A 82 -1.43 9.47 -0.99
C LEU A 82 -2.32 8.77 -2.03
N ALA A 83 -2.39 9.32 -3.26
CA ALA A 83 -3.09 8.67 -4.36
C ALA A 83 -2.38 7.37 -4.79
N THR A 84 -1.06 7.37 -4.89
CA THR A 84 -0.25 6.16 -5.16
C THR A 84 -0.49 5.09 -4.10
N ALA A 85 -0.46 5.45 -2.81
CA ALA A 85 -0.76 4.52 -1.74
C ALA A 85 -2.20 3.98 -1.82
N GLY A 86 -3.16 4.83 -2.18
CA GLY A 86 -4.54 4.42 -2.44
C GLY A 86 -4.67 3.38 -3.57
N LEU A 87 -3.89 3.53 -4.64
CA LEU A 87 -3.86 2.56 -5.75
C LEU A 87 -3.21 1.23 -5.32
N VAL A 88 -2.17 1.28 -4.48
CA VAL A 88 -1.57 0.07 -3.90
C VAL A 88 -2.60 -0.69 -3.07
N LEU A 89 -3.31 -0.02 -2.16
CA LEU A 89 -4.38 -0.63 -1.36
C LEU A 89 -5.48 -1.24 -2.24
N ALA A 90 -5.94 -0.50 -3.26
CA ALA A 90 -6.96 -1.00 -4.18
C ALA A 90 -6.51 -2.24 -4.97
N ALA A 91 -5.24 -2.29 -5.39
CA ALA A 91 -4.68 -3.45 -6.06
C ALA A 91 -4.66 -4.68 -5.15
N ILE A 92 -4.23 -4.53 -3.90
CA ILE A 92 -4.16 -5.64 -2.94
C ILE A 92 -5.57 -6.14 -2.60
N ASP A 93 -6.49 -5.23 -2.27
CA ASP A 93 -7.88 -5.60 -1.95
C ASP A 93 -8.54 -6.31 -3.14
N GLY A 94 -8.28 -5.85 -4.36
CA GLY A 94 -8.79 -6.48 -5.59
C GLY A 94 -8.16 -7.84 -5.88
N LEU A 95 -6.87 -8.02 -5.63
CA LEU A 95 -6.19 -9.32 -5.79
C LEU A 95 -6.67 -10.32 -4.73
N ALA A 96 -6.76 -9.89 -3.47
CA ALA A 96 -7.28 -10.71 -2.39
C ALA A 96 -8.73 -11.15 -2.64
N LEU A 97 -9.58 -10.27 -3.19
CA LEU A 97 -10.93 -10.64 -3.61
C LEU A 97 -10.92 -11.74 -4.68
N GLN A 98 -10.06 -11.61 -5.70
CA GLN A 98 -9.95 -12.60 -6.77
C GLN A 98 -9.44 -13.95 -6.23
N VAL A 99 -8.41 -13.95 -5.38
CA VAL A 99 -7.89 -15.16 -4.71
C VAL A 99 -8.96 -15.81 -3.83
N ALA A 100 -9.76 -15.03 -3.11
CA ALA A 100 -10.83 -15.55 -2.26
C ALA A 100 -12.00 -16.16 -3.06
N LEU A 101 -12.26 -15.65 -4.27
CA LEU A 101 -13.32 -16.12 -5.15
C LEU A 101 -12.91 -17.34 -6.00
N ASP A 102 -11.65 -17.40 -6.44
CA ASP A 102 -11.11 -18.46 -7.29
C ASP A 102 -9.71 -18.89 -6.83
N PRO A 103 -9.61 -19.63 -5.70
CA PRO A 103 -8.33 -20.07 -5.16
C PRO A 103 -7.56 -20.92 -6.18
N GLY A 104 -6.38 -20.44 -6.59
CA GLY A 104 -5.52 -21.10 -7.58
C GLY A 104 -5.86 -20.83 -9.04
N GLY A 105 -6.94 -20.10 -9.34
CA GLY A 105 -7.26 -19.64 -10.69
C GLY A 105 -6.61 -18.32 -11.08
N VAL A 106 -6.17 -17.54 -10.08
CA VAL A 106 -5.43 -16.28 -10.24
C VAL A 106 -3.96 -16.55 -10.00
N ASP A 107 -3.10 -16.11 -10.92
CA ASP A 107 -1.65 -16.07 -10.72
C ASP A 107 -1.29 -14.81 -9.91
N ASP A 108 -1.59 -14.86 -8.61
CA ASP A 108 -1.38 -13.77 -7.68
C ASP A 108 0.12 -13.52 -7.47
N GLU A 109 0.94 -14.57 -7.48
CA GLU A 109 2.41 -14.47 -7.49
C GLU A 109 2.88 -13.52 -8.60
N TYR A 110 2.54 -13.82 -9.86
CA TYR A 110 2.94 -12.99 -10.98
C TYR A 110 2.29 -11.60 -10.94
N ALA A 111 1.05 -11.48 -10.44
CA ALA A 111 0.40 -10.18 -10.29
C ALA A 111 1.18 -9.26 -9.32
N PHE A 112 1.66 -9.77 -8.19
CA PHE A 112 2.48 -9.02 -7.24
C PHE A 112 3.90 -8.74 -7.78
N GLU A 113 4.46 -9.64 -8.61
CA GLU A 113 5.70 -9.37 -9.34
C GLU A 113 5.57 -8.20 -10.31
N VAL A 114 4.45 -8.09 -11.03
CA VAL A 114 4.17 -6.98 -11.95
C VAL A 114 3.86 -5.68 -11.18
N LEU A 115 3.17 -5.78 -10.04
CA LEU A 115 2.84 -4.62 -9.21
C LEU A 115 4.09 -3.95 -8.64
N ARG A 116 5.07 -4.73 -8.18
CA ARG A 116 6.30 -4.23 -7.54
C ARG A 116 7.03 -3.12 -8.32
N PRO A 117 7.47 -3.32 -9.57
CA PRO A 117 8.18 -2.28 -10.32
C PRO A 117 7.28 -1.10 -10.67
N ALA A 118 5.95 -1.27 -10.74
CA ALA A 118 5.03 -0.14 -10.92
C ALA A 118 5.01 0.77 -9.69
N VAL A 119 4.95 0.19 -8.48
CA VAL A 119 4.98 0.92 -7.22
C VAL A 119 6.33 1.60 -7.00
N GLN A 120 7.44 0.89 -7.22
CA GLN A 120 8.78 1.46 -7.11
C GLN A 120 8.95 2.70 -8.01
N ARG A 121 8.54 2.61 -9.28
CA ARG A 121 8.60 3.75 -10.22
C ARG A 121 7.69 4.90 -9.79
N ALA A 122 6.49 4.60 -9.29
CA ALA A 122 5.56 5.62 -8.83
C ALA A 122 6.12 6.38 -7.62
N LEU A 123 6.79 5.70 -6.68
CA LEU A 123 7.38 6.33 -5.50
C LEU A 123 8.71 7.03 -5.80
N ALA A 124 9.51 6.54 -6.74
CA ALA A 124 10.80 7.14 -7.10
C ALA A 124 10.67 8.51 -7.80
N ARG A 125 9.63 8.70 -8.61
CA ARG A 125 9.40 9.95 -9.38
C ARG A 125 9.08 11.17 -8.52
N ASP A 126 8.68 10.96 -7.27
CA ASP A 126 8.14 12.01 -6.38
C ASP A 126 9.09 12.34 -5.21
N GLY A 127 10.38 12.01 -5.34
CA GLY A 127 11.39 12.21 -4.28
C GLY A 127 11.70 10.89 -3.57
N GLY A 128 12.35 9.98 -4.31
CA GLY A 128 12.59 8.62 -3.88
C GLY A 128 13.21 8.48 -2.48
N PRO A 129 13.20 7.25 -1.94
CA PRO A 129 13.65 6.98 -0.59
C PRO A 129 15.14 7.35 -0.46
N GLY A 130 15.44 8.47 0.21
CA GLY A 130 16.81 8.97 0.34
C GLY A 130 17.09 10.40 -0.15
N GLY A 131 16.07 11.24 -0.36
CA GLY A 131 16.27 12.69 -0.58
C GLY A 131 16.81 13.42 0.65
N ALA A 132 18.05 13.14 1.08
CA ALA A 132 18.80 14.05 1.92
C ALA A 132 19.04 15.34 1.13
N ALA A 133 18.59 16.47 1.66
CA ALA A 133 18.89 17.77 1.12
C ALA A 133 20.43 17.95 1.09
N GLU A 134 21.01 17.95 -0.12
CA GLU A 134 22.37 18.42 -0.30
C GLU A 134 22.43 19.88 0.16
N THR A 135 23.16 20.12 1.25
CA THR A 135 23.46 21.46 1.74
C THR A 135 24.46 22.07 0.76
N PRO A 136 24.22 23.28 0.20
CA PRO A 136 25.18 23.90 -0.69
C PRO A 136 26.40 24.34 0.13
N THR A 137 27.55 23.73 -0.15
CA THR A 137 28.84 24.19 0.36
C THR A 137 29.11 25.58 -0.21
N ARG A 138 29.22 26.58 0.67
CA ARG A 138 29.71 27.93 0.37
C ARG A 138 31.22 27.94 0.24
#